data_AF-A0A937ZXH4-F1
#
_entry.id   AF-A0A937ZXH4-F1
#
_cell.length_a   1.000
_cell.length_b   1.000
_cell.length_c   1.000
_cell.angle_alpha   90.00
_cell.angle_beta   90.00
_cell.angle_gamma   90.00
#
_symmetry.space_group_name_H-M   'P 1'
#
loop_
_entity.id
_entity.type
_entity.pdbx_description
1 polymer ?
#
loop_
_entity_poly.entity_id
_entity_poly.type
_entity_poly.pdbx_seq_one_letter_code
_entity_poly.pdbx_strand_id
1 'polypeptide(L)'
;AATPETVWTHYGLTPEQAARGGLNPKMFNSFLDGSKPSIESTAVANATGLCVPSQGLSYPPGSVDQIPSLTRPRSEGGVLERKGMVEVISSLDAQGQPIDYDIRMGVWVTVEGETEYVRNCFEEYKAQTDPSGRYFTLYKRWHLIGLEVGYSVASLALRGEPTGVATCWKADVVATAKRDLKPGEMLDGEGGYTVWGKLTPAEDSLRVGGLPLGLAHDVKVVRPVRKGQSLTWDDVQMDTGTRAYAIRRELEKQVRPASNGTIG
;
A
#
# COMPACT_ATOMS: atom_id res chain seq x y z
N ALA A 1 -3.51 18.75 3.00
CA ALA A 1 -3.69 17.40 2.44
C ALA A 1 -4.42 17.57 1.12
N ALA A 2 -4.06 16.79 0.09
CA ALA A 2 -4.73 16.88 -1.20
C ALA A 2 -6.21 16.47 -1.07
N THR A 3 -7.07 17.16 -1.81
CA THR A 3 -8.51 16.90 -1.89
C THR A 3 -8.91 16.68 -3.36
N PRO A 4 -10.11 16.12 -3.62
CA PRO A 4 -10.64 16.01 -4.98
C PRO A 4 -10.64 17.32 -5.78
N GLU A 5 -10.74 18.50 -5.16
CA GLU A 5 -10.69 19.78 -5.88
C GLU A 5 -9.27 20.24 -6.23
N THR A 6 -8.27 19.91 -5.40
CA THR A 6 -6.90 20.38 -5.63
C THR A 6 -6.08 19.41 -6.47
N VAL A 7 -6.59 18.21 -6.72
CA VAL A 7 -5.86 17.09 -7.33
C VAL A 7 -5.24 17.42 -8.68
N TRP A 8 -5.94 18.12 -9.59
CA TRP A 8 -5.43 18.38 -10.94
C TRP A 8 -4.20 19.27 -10.97
N THR A 9 -4.13 20.25 -10.05
CA THR A 9 -2.94 21.11 -9.88
C THR A 9 -1.71 20.28 -9.52
N HIS A 10 -1.86 19.24 -8.70
CA HIS A 10 -0.75 18.34 -8.32
C HIS A 10 -0.30 17.43 -9.47
N TYR A 11 -1.18 17.15 -10.44
CA TYR A 11 -0.85 16.37 -11.63
C TYR A 11 -0.44 17.22 -12.84
N GLY A 12 -0.45 18.55 -12.72
CA GLY A 12 -0.18 19.44 -13.84
C GLY A 12 -1.23 19.35 -14.96
N LEU A 13 -2.46 18.94 -14.62
CA LEU A 13 -3.57 18.81 -15.57
C LEU A 13 -4.53 20.00 -15.43
N THR A 14 -5.06 20.46 -16.55
CA THR A 14 -6.19 21.39 -16.54
C THR A 14 -7.51 20.63 -16.32
N PRO A 15 -8.55 21.28 -15.77
CA PRO A 15 -9.87 20.68 -15.64
C PRO A 15 -10.43 20.13 -16.97
N GLU A 16 -10.16 20.78 -18.10
CA GLU A 16 -10.59 20.36 -19.43
C GLU A 16 -9.88 19.06 -19.87
N GLN A 17 -8.58 18.94 -19.59
CA GLN A 17 -7.83 17.72 -19.86
C GLN A 17 -8.37 16.54 -19.03
N ALA A 18 -8.65 16.78 -17.75
CA ALA A 18 -9.22 15.78 -16.86
C ALA A 18 -10.62 15.34 -17.31
N ALA A 19 -11.48 16.28 -17.70
CA ALA A 19 -12.82 15.99 -18.21
C ALA A 19 -12.77 15.18 -19.52
N ARG A 20 -11.89 15.55 -20.47
CA ARG A 20 -11.69 14.82 -21.73
C ARG A 20 -11.23 13.37 -21.50
N GLY A 21 -10.41 13.14 -20.49
CA GLY A 21 -9.94 11.80 -20.11
C GLY A 21 -10.95 10.99 -19.28
N GLY A 22 -12.08 11.58 -18.87
CA GLY A 22 -13.03 10.94 -17.96
C GLY A 22 -12.43 10.66 -16.58
N LEU A 23 -11.49 11.50 -16.11
CA LEU A 23 -10.75 11.24 -14.89
C LEU A 23 -11.60 11.48 -13.64
N ASN A 24 -11.55 10.56 -12.69
CA ASN A 24 -12.26 10.69 -11.42
C ASN A 24 -11.35 11.38 -10.37
N PRO A 25 -11.69 12.57 -9.87
CA PRO A 25 -10.84 13.31 -8.94
C PRO A 25 -10.61 12.59 -7.61
N LYS A 26 -11.61 11.87 -7.11
CA LYS A 26 -11.50 11.07 -5.88
C LYS A 26 -10.50 9.94 -6.06
N MET A 27 -10.56 9.24 -7.20
CA MET A 27 -9.58 8.21 -7.55
C MET A 27 -8.16 8.79 -7.66
N PHE A 28 -7.97 9.92 -8.36
CA PHE A 28 -6.64 10.51 -8.50
C PHE A 28 -6.08 11.04 -7.18
N ASN A 29 -6.95 11.53 -6.30
CA ASN A 29 -6.57 11.99 -4.97
C ASN A 29 -6.11 10.83 -4.07
N SER A 30 -6.64 9.62 -4.29
CA SER A 30 -6.25 8.45 -3.49
C SER A 30 -4.80 7.99 -3.73
N PHE A 31 -4.20 8.37 -4.86
CA PHE A 31 -2.76 8.20 -5.07
C PHE A 31 -1.94 9.22 -4.26
N LEU A 32 -2.41 10.47 -4.17
CA LEU A 32 -1.68 11.54 -3.47
C LEU A 32 -1.81 11.47 -1.95
N ASP A 33 -2.92 10.94 -1.44
CA ASP A 33 -3.13 10.76 0.00
C ASP A 33 -2.56 9.44 0.56
N GLY A 34 -1.95 8.61 -0.30
CA GLY A 34 -1.31 7.35 0.07
C GLY A 34 -2.26 6.15 0.22
N SER A 35 -3.57 6.32 -0.01
CA SER A 35 -4.53 5.22 0.08
C SER A 35 -4.28 4.15 -0.98
N LYS A 36 -4.07 4.55 -2.23
CA LYS A 36 -3.86 3.64 -3.34
C LYS A 36 -2.55 2.85 -3.20
N PRO A 37 -1.38 3.49 -2.92
CA PRO A 37 -0.16 2.77 -2.57
C PRO A 37 -0.34 1.77 -1.42
N SER A 38 -1.11 2.12 -0.38
CA SER A 38 -1.39 1.22 0.74
C SER A 38 -2.24 0.00 0.32
N ILE A 39 -3.25 0.20 -0.54
CA ILE A 39 -4.08 -0.89 -1.08
C ILE A 39 -3.24 -1.83 -1.96
N GLU A 40 -2.43 -1.28 -2.85
CA GLU A 40 -1.58 -2.06 -3.76
C GLU A 40 -0.51 -2.84 -2.99
N SER A 41 0.12 -2.20 -2.01
CA SER A 41 1.09 -2.84 -1.11
C SER A 41 0.47 -3.93 -0.24
N THR A 42 -0.80 -3.75 0.17
CA THR A 42 -1.57 -4.80 0.86
C THR A 42 -1.78 -6.02 -0.03
N ALA A 43 -2.12 -5.81 -1.31
CA ALA A 43 -2.27 -6.91 -2.26
C ALA A 43 -0.94 -7.67 -2.47
N VAL A 44 0.18 -6.94 -2.62
CA VAL A 44 1.53 -7.55 -2.72
C VAL A 44 1.85 -8.34 -1.47
N ALA A 45 1.72 -7.75 -0.28
CA ALA A 45 2.04 -8.42 0.98
C ALA A 45 1.20 -9.68 1.20
N ASN A 46 -0.11 -9.62 0.94
CA ASN A 46 -1.02 -10.75 1.12
C ASN A 46 -0.85 -11.85 0.07
N ALA A 47 -0.29 -11.55 -1.10
CA ALA A 47 0.03 -12.55 -2.13
C ALA A 47 1.40 -13.20 -1.93
N THR A 48 2.36 -12.49 -1.34
CA THR A 48 3.77 -12.90 -1.26
C THR A 48 4.22 -13.31 0.14
N GLY A 49 3.47 -12.96 1.18
CA GLY A 49 3.87 -13.16 2.57
C GLY A 49 4.84 -12.11 3.12
N LEU A 50 5.19 -11.09 2.32
CA LEU A 50 5.99 -9.95 2.79
C LEU A 50 5.32 -9.23 3.96
N CYS A 51 6.14 -8.71 4.88
CA CYS A 51 5.69 -7.88 5.98
C CYS A 51 5.39 -6.44 5.51
N VAL A 52 4.77 -5.66 6.37
CA VAL A 52 4.50 -4.23 6.13
C VAL A 52 5.05 -3.38 7.27
N PRO A 53 5.41 -2.10 7.02
CA PRO A 53 5.92 -1.21 8.07
C PRO A 53 4.91 -0.99 9.19
N SER A 54 5.39 -0.95 10.44
CA SER A 54 4.55 -0.76 11.63
C SER A 54 3.82 0.58 11.65
N GLN A 55 4.38 1.60 10.99
CA GLN A 55 3.81 2.95 10.94
C GLN A 55 3.22 3.34 9.58
N GLY A 56 3.06 2.36 8.67
CA GLY A 56 2.66 2.60 7.28
C GLY A 56 3.85 2.95 6.38
N LEU A 57 3.58 3.05 5.08
CA LEU A 57 4.59 3.33 4.04
C LEU A 57 5.34 4.64 4.35
N SER A 58 6.66 4.62 4.16
CA SER A 58 7.52 5.76 4.50
C SER A 58 7.87 6.65 3.31
N TYR A 59 7.62 6.19 2.08
CA TYR A 59 7.85 6.95 0.85
C TYR A 59 9.27 7.52 0.71
N PRO A 60 10.35 6.73 0.94
CA PRO A 60 11.71 7.25 0.81
C PRO A 60 11.94 7.79 -0.61
N PRO A 61 12.50 9.00 -0.77
CA PRO A 61 12.82 9.55 -2.08
C PRO A 61 14.03 8.84 -2.67
N GLY A 62 13.96 8.47 -3.95
CA GLY A 62 15.12 7.93 -4.66
C GLY A 62 14.89 7.61 -6.13
N SER A 63 15.99 7.64 -6.90
CA SER A 63 16.02 7.10 -8.26
C SER A 63 16.02 5.58 -8.24
N VAL A 64 15.77 4.95 -9.39
CA VAL A 64 15.84 3.49 -9.54
C VAL A 64 17.18 2.92 -9.08
N ASP A 65 18.30 3.60 -9.38
CA ASP A 65 19.65 3.14 -9.01
C ASP A 65 19.93 3.23 -7.50
N GLN A 66 19.16 4.04 -6.77
CA GLN A 66 19.29 4.19 -5.31
C GLN A 66 18.47 3.15 -4.54
N ILE A 67 17.49 2.50 -5.19
CA ILE A 67 16.59 1.53 -4.54
C ILE A 67 17.33 0.44 -3.75
N PRO A 68 18.40 -0.21 -4.27
CA PRO A 68 19.12 -1.24 -3.51
C PRO A 68 19.71 -0.74 -2.18
N SER A 69 20.13 0.54 -2.13
CA SER A 69 20.69 1.15 -0.92
C SER A 69 19.60 1.60 0.06
N LEU A 70 18.48 2.12 -0.47
CA LEU A 70 17.36 2.62 0.32
C LEU A 70 16.59 1.47 0.98
N THR A 71 16.31 0.40 0.25
CA THR A 71 15.35 -0.64 0.62
C THR A 71 16.00 -1.86 1.29
N ARG A 72 16.99 -1.59 2.12
CA ARG A 72 17.61 -2.55 3.05
C ARG A 72 17.30 -2.18 4.51
N PRO A 73 17.60 -3.04 5.50
CA PRO A 73 17.32 -2.74 6.90
C PRO A 73 18.02 -1.46 7.38
N ARG A 74 17.41 -0.76 8.35
CA ARG A 74 18.03 0.39 9.03
C ARG A 74 19.38 0.07 9.67
N SER A 75 19.53 -1.15 10.19
CA SER A 75 20.80 -1.65 10.74
C SER A 75 21.91 -1.76 9.68
N GLU A 76 21.56 -1.74 8.40
CA GLU A 76 22.48 -1.79 7.26
C GLU A 76 22.51 -0.46 6.48
N GLY A 77 21.90 0.60 7.03
CA GLY A 77 21.90 1.95 6.44
C GLY A 77 20.82 2.19 5.39
N GLY A 78 19.77 1.36 5.33
CA GLY A 78 18.56 1.63 4.56
C GLY A 78 17.40 2.17 5.43
N VAL A 79 16.17 2.11 4.93
CA VAL A 79 14.99 2.66 5.62
C VAL A 79 14.08 1.60 6.24
N LEU A 80 14.21 0.34 5.83
CA LEU A 80 13.28 -0.72 6.25
C LEU A 80 13.48 -1.11 7.72
N GLU A 81 12.39 -1.40 8.42
CA GLU A 81 12.45 -1.88 9.81
C GLU A 81 13.18 -3.24 9.90
N ARG A 82 13.01 -4.09 8.88
CA ARG A 82 13.64 -5.39 8.71
C ARG A 82 13.61 -5.82 7.24
N LYS A 83 14.21 -6.97 6.91
CA LYS A 83 14.10 -7.59 5.58
C LYS A 83 12.70 -8.14 5.32
N GLY A 84 12.38 -8.37 4.04
CA GLY A 84 11.12 -9.00 3.64
C GLY A 84 9.90 -8.10 3.89
N MET A 85 9.98 -6.83 3.45
CA MET A 85 8.92 -5.85 3.62
C MET A 85 8.56 -5.18 2.30
N VAL A 86 7.31 -4.75 2.18
CA VAL A 86 6.87 -3.83 1.11
C VAL A 86 7.23 -2.39 1.47
N GLU A 87 7.51 -1.58 0.45
CA GLU A 87 7.69 -0.13 0.55
C GLU A 87 7.35 0.51 -0.80
N VAL A 88 7.10 1.82 -0.81
CA VAL A 88 6.86 2.60 -2.03
C VAL A 88 7.90 3.72 -2.08
N ILE A 89 8.59 3.89 -3.21
CA ILE A 89 9.61 4.95 -3.37
C ILE A 89 8.94 6.23 -3.89
N SER A 90 9.29 7.37 -3.32
CA SER A 90 8.83 8.67 -3.83
C SER A 90 9.61 9.06 -5.08
N SER A 91 8.90 9.46 -6.14
CA SER A 91 9.49 10.07 -7.34
C SER A 91 9.81 11.57 -7.16
N LEU A 92 9.54 12.11 -5.97
CA LEU A 92 9.81 13.48 -5.59
C LEU A 92 10.78 13.50 -4.41
N ASP A 93 11.71 14.44 -4.40
CA ASP A 93 12.60 14.67 -3.26
C ASP A 93 11.86 15.33 -2.08
N ALA A 94 12.59 15.61 -0.99
CA ALA A 94 12.02 16.23 0.21
C ALA A 94 11.51 17.67 -0.02
N GLN A 95 11.91 18.31 -1.12
CA GLN A 95 11.48 19.63 -1.56
C GLN A 95 10.36 19.55 -2.61
N GLY A 96 9.89 18.34 -2.94
CA GLY A 96 8.85 18.10 -3.93
C GLY A 96 9.34 18.22 -5.38
N GLN A 97 10.64 18.24 -5.63
CA GLN A 97 11.19 18.27 -6.98
C GLN A 97 11.24 16.87 -7.58
N PRO A 98 11.00 16.72 -8.89
CA PRO A 98 11.16 15.45 -9.58
C PRO A 98 12.57 14.89 -9.43
N ILE A 99 12.67 13.60 -9.14
CA ILE A 99 13.94 12.87 -9.13
C ILE A 99 14.19 12.29 -10.52
N ASP A 100 15.40 12.45 -11.04
CA ASP A 100 15.78 11.84 -12.31
C ASP A 100 15.76 10.30 -12.22
N TYR A 101 15.29 9.68 -13.30
CA TYR A 101 15.18 8.22 -13.41
C TYR A 101 14.40 7.60 -12.23
N ASP A 102 13.21 8.15 -11.98
CA ASP A 102 12.28 7.68 -10.95
C ASP A 102 11.51 6.40 -11.32
N ILE A 103 10.78 5.85 -10.34
CA ILE A 103 10.02 4.60 -10.44
C ILE A 103 8.51 4.78 -10.68
N ARG A 104 7.99 6.01 -10.87
CA ARG A 104 6.56 6.38 -10.76
C ARG A 104 5.58 5.47 -11.52
N MET A 105 6.01 4.87 -12.62
CA MET A 105 5.16 4.02 -13.49
C MET A 105 5.44 2.52 -13.35
N GLY A 106 6.38 2.13 -12.49
CA GLY A 106 6.94 0.79 -12.43
C GLY A 106 6.76 0.09 -11.09
N VAL A 107 7.28 -1.13 -11.05
CA VAL A 107 7.38 -1.96 -9.85
C VAL A 107 8.81 -2.48 -9.71
N TRP A 108 9.20 -2.83 -8.50
CA TRP A 108 10.56 -3.27 -8.20
C TRP A 108 10.57 -4.39 -7.16
N VAL A 109 11.65 -5.17 -7.15
CA VAL A 109 11.98 -6.14 -6.11
C VAL A 109 13.47 -6.04 -5.82
N THR A 110 13.81 -5.79 -4.56
CA THR A 110 15.20 -5.83 -4.09
C THR A 110 15.49 -7.19 -3.49
N VAL A 111 16.59 -7.79 -3.94
CA VAL A 111 17.05 -9.12 -3.57
C VAL A 111 18.41 -9.04 -2.91
N GLU A 112 18.61 -9.88 -1.90
CA GLU A 112 19.87 -10.04 -1.21
C GLU A 112 20.70 -11.16 -1.83
N GLY A 113 21.96 -10.88 -2.11
CA GLY A 113 22.98 -11.90 -2.36
C GLY A 113 23.36 -12.57 -1.04
N GLU A 114 22.68 -13.67 -0.70
CA GLU A 114 22.90 -14.37 0.57
C GLU A 114 24.29 -15.02 0.67
N THR A 115 24.90 -15.36 -0.48
CA THR A 115 26.22 -15.99 -0.56
C THR A 115 27.24 -15.09 -1.25
N GLU A 116 28.52 -15.30 -0.94
CA GLU A 116 29.63 -14.63 -1.62
C GLU A 116 29.58 -14.87 -3.14
N TYR A 117 29.30 -16.10 -3.57
CA TYR A 117 29.13 -16.44 -4.98
C TYR A 117 28.10 -15.53 -5.68
N VAL A 118 26.91 -15.35 -5.09
CA VAL A 118 25.86 -14.50 -5.69
C VAL A 118 26.30 -13.03 -5.76
N ARG A 119 27.00 -12.54 -4.74
CA ARG A 119 27.53 -11.16 -4.74
C ARG A 119 28.60 -10.97 -5.82
N ASN A 120 29.49 -11.95 -6.00
CA ASN A 120 30.46 -11.94 -7.09
C ASN A 120 29.76 -11.95 -8.45
N CYS A 121 28.68 -12.73 -8.62
CA CYS A 121 27.88 -12.68 -9.85
C CYS A 121 27.26 -11.30 -10.10
N PHE A 122 26.81 -10.59 -9.07
CA PHE A 122 26.32 -9.21 -9.23
C PHE A 122 27.41 -8.30 -9.80
N GLU A 123 28.65 -8.42 -9.30
CA GLU A 123 29.81 -7.67 -9.81
C GLU A 123 30.16 -8.07 -11.26
N GLU A 124 30.28 -9.37 -11.54
CA GLU A 124 30.61 -9.91 -12.87
C GLU A 124 29.61 -9.48 -13.94
N TYR A 125 28.32 -9.46 -13.59
CA TYR A 125 27.24 -9.02 -14.48
C TYR A 125 27.03 -7.51 -14.49
N LYS A 126 27.82 -6.75 -13.71
CA LYS A 126 27.73 -5.30 -13.59
C LYS A 126 26.33 -4.85 -13.16
N ALA A 127 25.72 -5.61 -12.27
CA ALA A 127 24.43 -5.29 -11.68
C ALA A 127 24.57 -4.04 -10.80
N GLN A 128 23.60 -3.12 -10.87
CA GLN A 128 23.58 -1.95 -10.00
C GLN A 128 23.19 -2.37 -8.58
N THR A 129 24.16 -2.37 -7.66
CA THR A 129 23.96 -2.77 -6.27
C THR A 129 24.00 -1.60 -5.30
N ASP A 130 23.77 -1.88 -4.02
CA ASP A 130 24.22 -0.99 -2.94
C ASP A 130 25.76 -0.96 -2.84
N PRO A 131 26.36 -0.01 -2.09
CA PRO A 131 27.82 0.11 -1.98
C PRO A 131 28.55 -1.13 -1.47
N SER A 132 27.85 -2.06 -0.81
CA SER A 132 28.44 -3.32 -0.32
C SER A 132 28.42 -4.46 -1.33
N GLY A 133 27.75 -4.29 -2.49
CA GLY A 133 27.55 -5.39 -3.46
C GLY A 133 26.54 -6.45 -3.01
N ARG A 134 25.79 -6.22 -1.92
CA ARG A 134 24.93 -7.22 -1.28
C ARG A 134 23.50 -7.20 -1.79
N TYR A 135 22.96 -6.03 -2.11
CA TYR A 135 21.58 -5.86 -2.55
C TYR A 135 21.54 -5.38 -3.99
N PHE A 136 20.70 -6.03 -4.79
CA PHE A 136 20.42 -5.67 -6.18
C PHE A 136 18.91 -5.50 -6.36
N THR A 137 18.48 -4.69 -7.33
CA THR A 137 17.04 -4.46 -7.61
C THR A 137 16.70 -4.82 -9.05
N LEU A 138 15.70 -5.69 -9.21
CA LEU A 138 14.97 -5.85 -10.47
C LEU A 138 13.85 -4.84 -10.53
N TYR A 139 13.72 -4.13 -11.64
CA TYR A 139 12.64 -3.17 -11.85
C TYR A 139 11.96 -3.39 -13.21
N LYS A 140 10.62 -3.29 -13.24
CA LYS A 140 9.81 -3.24 -14.46
C LYS A 140 9.28 -1.81 -14.58
N ARG A 141 9.79 -1.06 -15.57
CA ARG A 141 9.51 0.39 -15.70
C ARG A 141 8.04 0.75 -15.88
N TRP A 142 7.27 -0.15 -16.49
CA TRP A 142 5.88 0.11 -16.86
C TRP A 142 4.99 -1.06 -16.48
N HIS A 143 3.78 -0.74 -16.02
CA HIS A 143 2.65 -1.65 -15.99
C HIS A 143 1.51 -1.01 -16.77
N LEU A 144 0.89 -1.76 -17.69
CA LEU A 144 -0.08 -1.21 -18.64
C LEU A 144 -1.55 -1.42 -18.19
N ILE A 145 -1.76 -1.60 -16.89
CA ILE A 145 -3.07 -1.66 -16.21
C ILE A 145 -4.05 -2.57 -16.98
N GLY A 146 -5.08 -1.99 -17.61
CA GLY A 146 -6.13 -2.72 -18.32
C GLY A 146 -5.63 -3.48 -19.55
N LEU A 147 -4.53 -3.03 -20.17
CA LEU A 147 -3.95 -3.68 -21.34
C LEU A 147 -3.26 -5.01 -20.98
N GLU A 148 -2.88 -5.21 -19.72
CA GLU A 148 -2.27 -6.47 -19.24
C GLU A 148 -3.32 -7.49 -18.75
N VAL A 149 -4.61 -7.13 -18.63
CA VAL A 149 -5.66 -8.02 -18.13
C VAL A 149 -5.83 -9.26 -19.02
N GLY A 150 -5.63 -9.12 -20.33
CA GLY A 150 -5.71 -10.24 -21.29
C GLY A 150 -4.76 -11.39 -20.96
N TYR A 151 -3.58 -11.10 -20.39
CA TYR A 151 -2.64 -12.15 -19.94
C TYR A 151 -3.23 -12.98 -18.79
N SER A 152 -3.96 -12.36 -17.87
CA SER A 152 -4.59 -13.07 -16.76
C SER A 152 -5.73 -13.95 -17.23
N VAL A 153 -6.52 -13.48 -18.21
CA VAL A 153 -7.57 -14.29 -18.85
C VAL A 153 -6.97 -15.49 -19.56
N ALA A 154 -5.90 -15.29 -20.34
CA ALA A 154 -5.22 -16.38 -21.04
C ALA A 154 -4.57 -17.38 -20.06
N SER A 155 -3.93 -16.90 -18.98
CA SER A 155 -3.35 -17.75 -17.94
C SER A 155 -4.39 -18.65 -17.30
N LEU A 156 -5.54 -18.09 -16.92
CA LEU A 156 -6.62 -18.88 -16.34
C LEU A 156 -7.19 -19.90 -17.36
N ALA A 157 -7.47 -19.45 -18.59
CA ALA A 157 -8.13 -20.29 -19.59
C ALA A 157 -7.24 -21.43 -20.11
N LEU A 158 -5.93 -21.18 -20.28
CA LEU A 158 -5.01 -22.13 -20.89
C LEU A 158 -4.23 -22.96 -19.87
N ARG A 159 -4.00 -22.43 -18.66
CA ARG A 159 -3.19 -23.07 -17.63
C ARG A 159 -3.93 -23.35 -16.32
N GLY A 160 -5.10 -22.75 -16.10
CA GLY A 160 -5.81 -22.86 -14.83
C GLY A 160 -5.10 -22.13 -13.68
N GLU A 161 -4.25 -21.16 -13.99
CA GLU A 161 -3.36 -20.52 -13.03
C GLU A 161 -3.70 -19.03 -12.83
N PRO A 162 -3.84 -18.56 -11.58
CA PRO A 162 -3.98 -17.14 -11.30
C PRO A 162 -2.65 -16.41 -11.54
N THR A 163 -2.72 -15.17 -12.03
CA THR A 163 -1.55 -14.28 -12.15
C THR A 163 -1.21 -13.54 -10.86
N GLY A 164 -2.09 -13.62 -9.85
CA GLY A 164 -1.90 -13.13 -8.49
C GLY A 164 -3.10 -13.48 -7.62
N VAL A 165 -2.86 -13.96 -6.40
CA VAL A 165 -3.90 -14.33 -5.44
C VAL A 165 -3.40 -14.10 -4.02
N ALA A 166 -4.26 -13.62 -3.13
CA ALA A 166 -3.93 -13.55 -1.71
C ALA A 166 -3.83 -14.97 -1.13
N THR A 167 -2.71 -15.28 -0.50
CA THR A 167 -2.41 -16.58 0.11
C THR A 167 -2.33 -16.50 1.63
N CYS A 168 -2.29 -15.28 2.17
CA CYS A 168 -2.27 -15.00 3.60
C CYS A 168 -2.92 -13.64 3.89
N TRP A 169 -3.09 -13.31 5.17
CA TRP A 169 -3.49 -11.97 5.61
C TRP A 169 -2.41 -11.38 6.52
N LYS A 170 -1.41 -10.73 5.89
CA LYS A 170 -0.28 -10.04 6.53
C LYS A 170 -0.51 -8.55 6.68
N ALA A 171 -1.31 -7.97 5.81
CA ALA A 171 -1.52 -6.54 5.67
C ALA A 171 -3.00 -6.19 5.59
N ASP A 172 -3.32 -5.01 6.11
CA ASP A 172 -4.64 -4.40 6.05
C ASP A 172 -4.52 -2.89 5.76
N VAL A 173 -5.61 -2.27 5.31
CA VAL A 173 -5.67 -0.82 5.08
C VAL A 173 -6.72 -0.23 6.00
N VAL A 174 -6.26 0.45 7.05
CA VAL A 174 -7.14 1.03 8.07
C VAL A 174 -7.49 2.47 7.71
N ALA A 175 -8.77 2.81 7.74
CA ALA A 175 -9.25 4.17 7.54
C ALA A 175 -8.65 5.08 8.62
N THR A 176 -8.00 6.17 8.20
CA THR A 176 -7.30 7.11 9.10
C THR A 176 -7.76 8.53 8.80
N ALA A 177 -8.10 9.28 9.84
CA ALA A 177 -8.75 10.58 9.68
C ALA A 177 -7.80 11.62 9.05
N LYS A 178 -8.25 12.32 8.00
CA LYS A 178 -7.53 13.44 7.35
C LYS A 178 -7.64 14.75 8.12
N ARG A 179 -8.68 14.87 8.95
CA ARG A 179 -9.03 16.01 9.80
C ARG A 179 -9.72 15.51 11.06
N ASP A 180 -9.97 16.41 12.00
CA ASP A 180 -10.83 16.07 13.14
C ASP A 180 -12.26 15.77 12.65
N LEU A 181 -12.84 14.70 13.17
CA LEU A 181 -14.19 14.22 12.87
C LEU A 181 -15.03 14.25 14.15
N LYS A 182 -16.27 14.70 14.02
CA LYS A 182 -17.27 14.81 15.08
C LYS A 182 -18.34 13.73 14.91
N PRO A 183 -18.96 13.27 16.00
CA PRO A 183 -20.14 12.43 15.92
C PRO A 183 -21.21 13.06 15.03
N GLY A 184 -21.81 12.25 14.16
CA GLY A 184 -22.81 12.68 13.19
C GLY A 184 -22.28 12.92 11.78
N GLU A 185 -20.98 13.15 11.61
CA GLU A 185 -20.37 13.30 10.28
C GLU A 185 -20.37 11.99 9.50
N MET A 186 -20.40 12.08 8.17
CA MET A 186 -20.36 10.93 7.26
C MET A 186 -18.95 10.77 6.69
N LEU A 187 -18.41 9.55 6.74
CA LEU A 187 -17.18 9.21 6.06
C LEU A 187 -17.42 9.09 4.55
N ASP A 188 -16.52 9.68 3.78
CA ASP A 188 -16.56 9.67 2.32
C ASP A 188 -15.62 8.64 1.69
N GLY A 189 -14.87 7.88 2.49
CA GLY A 189 -14.02 6.78 2.02
C GLY A 189 -12.74 7.21 1.30
N GLU A 190 -12.13 6.27 0.59
CA GLU A 190 -10.86 6.44 -0.15
C GLU A 190 -10.86 7.69 -1.03
N GLY A 191 -9.77 8.48 -1.00
CA GLY A 191 -9.60 9.64 -1.88
C GLY A 191 -10.50 10.84 -1.55
N GLY A 192 -11.37 10.73 -0.55
CA GLY A 192 -12.26 11.81 -0.10
C GLY A 192 -11.58 12.84 0.81
N TYR A 193 -12.35 13.46 1.68
CA TYR A 193 -11.95 14.54 2.60
C TYR A 193 -11.81 14.05 4.03
N THR A 194 -12.50 12.96 4.39
CA THR A 194 -12.59 12.52 5.79
C THR A 194 -11.48 11.55 6.18
N VAL A 195 -11.15 10.61 5.29
CA VAL A 195 -10.21 9.52 5.59
C VAL A 195 -9.25 9.23 4.43
N TRP A 196 -8.10 8.68 4.77
CA TRP A 196 -7.15 8.03 3.86
C TRP A 196 -6.83 6.61 4.37
N GLY A 197 -6.23 5.78 3.53
CA GLY A 197 -5.84 4.42 3.88
C GLY A 197 -4.44 4.30 4.44
N LYS A 198 -4.30 3.89 5.71
CA LYS A 198 -3.00 3.56 6.30
C LYS A 198 -2.72 2.07 6.18
N LEU A 199 -1.66 1.71 5.44
CA LEU A 199 -1.10 0.36 5.46
C LEU A 199 -0.73 -0.03 6.89
N THR A 200 -1.26 -1.14 7.36
CA THR A 200 -1.11 -1.60 8.75
C THR A 200 -0.88 -3.11 8.77
N PRO A 201 0.00 -3.65 9.63
CA PRO A 201 0.07 -5.09 9.86
C PRO A 201 -1.32 -5.64 10.22
N ALA A 202 -1.72 -6.76 9.61
CA ALA A 202 -3.06 -7.31 9.83
C ALA A 202 -3.32 -7.66 11.31
N GLU A 203 -2.30 -8.13 12.03
CA GLU A 203 -2.37 -8.40 13.46
C GLU A 203 -2.67 -7.14 14.29
N ASP A 204 -2.07 -6.00 13.92
CA ASP A 204 -2.28 -4.73 14.61
C ASP A 204 -3.66 -4.18 14.30
N SER A 205 -4.10 -4.24 13.03
CA SER A 205 -5.45 -3.87 12.63
C SER A 205 -6.51 -4.67 13.39
N LEU A 206 -6.34 -6.00 13.50
CA LEU A 206 -7.21 -6.87 14.28
C LEU A 206 -7.22 -6.51 15.77
N ARG A 207 -6.04 -6.30 16.35
CA ARG A 207 -5.87 -6.01 17.77
C ARG A 207 -6.57 -4.72 18.19
N VAL A 208 -6.55 -3.69 17.34
CA VAL A 208 -7.21 -2.41 17.60
C VAL A 208 -8.67 -2.36 17.12
N GLY A 209 -9.12 -3.38 16.38
CA GLY A 209 -10.44 -3.36 15.74
C GLY A 209 -10.55 -2.29 14.65
N GLY A 210 -9.50 -2.14 13.84
CA GLY A 210 -9.40 -1.14 12.79
C GLY A 210 -10.53 -1.24 11.76
N LEU A 211 -11.11 -0.09 11.41
CA LEU A 211 -12.11 0.03 10.35
C LEU A 211 -11.41 -0.08 8.99
N PRO A 212 -11.67 -1.12 8.17
CA PRO A 212 -11.05 -1.22 6.85
C PRO A 212 -11.53 -0.10 5.93
N LEU A 213 -10.59 0.52 5.21
CA LEU A 213 -10.88 1.63 4.29
C LEU A 213 -11.93 1.25 3.24
N GLY A 214 -11.90 0.01 2.74
CA GLY A 214 -12.86 -0.49 1.75
C GLY A 214 -14.31 -0.53 2.24
N LEU A 215 -14.56 -0.38 3.55
CA LEU A 215 -15.89 -0.28 4.14
C LEU A 215 -16.16 1.10 4.74
N ALA A 216 -15.29 2.09 4.55
CA ALA A 216 -15.39 3.41 5.17
C ALA A 216 -16.14 4.46 4.33
N HIS A 217 -16.90 4.05 3.31
CA HIS A 217 -17.70 4.95 2.48
C HIS A 217 -19.17 4.95 2.92
N ASP A 218 -19.75 6.13 3.07
CA ASP A 218 -21.13 6.34 3.55
C ASP A 218 -21.38 5.70 4.92
N VAL A 219 -20.39 5.84 5.80
CA VAL A 219 -20.44 5.34 7.18
C VAL A 219 -20.44 6.50 8.18
N LYS A 220 -21.40 6.50 9.09
CA LYS A 220 -21.58 7.59 10.05
C LYS A 220 -20.63 7.45 11.23
N VAL A 221 -19.96 8.54 11.59
CA VAL A 221 -19.11 8.65 12.78
C VAL A 221 -20.00 8.78 14.04
N VAL A 222 -19.71 8.02 15.09
CA VAL A 222 -20.44 8.04 16.37
C VAL A 222 -19.60 8.50 17.56
N ARG A 223 -18.27 8.54 17.42
CA ARG A 223 -17.33 9.06 18.43
C ARG A 223 -16.40 10.11 17.80
N PRO A 224 -15.92 11.11 18.56
CA PRO A 224 -14.94 12.05 18.03
C PRO A 224 -13.64 11.33 17.67
N VAL A 225 -13.09 11.61 16.49
CA VAL A 225 -11.82 11.04 16.00
C VAL A 225 -10.88 12.18 15.62
N ARG A 226 -9.65 12.18 16.13
CA ARG A 226 -8.68 13.24 15.83
C ARG A 226 -8.00 13.02 14.48
N LYS A 227 -7.56 14.10 13.84
CA LYS A 227 -6.70 14.04 12.65
C LYS A 227 -5.51 13.09 12.89
N GLY A 228 -5.28 12.19 11.94
CA GLY A 228 -4.20 11.20 11.98
C GLY A 228 -4.50 9.96 12.82
N GLN A 229 -5.60 9.92 13.57
CA GLN A 229 -6.04 8.73 14.29
C GLN A 229 -6.67 7.74 13.31
N SER A 230 -6.26 6.48 13.40
CA SER A 230 -6.92 5.37 12.69
C SER A 230 -8.26 5.05 13.36
N LEU A 231 -9.30 4.93 12.54
CA LEU A 231 -10.66 4.64 12.98
C LEU A 231 -10.80 3.16 13.32
N THR A 232 -11.67 2.88 14.28
CA THR A 232 -12.06 1.53 14.70
C THR A 232 -13.53 1.27 14.39
N TRP A 233 -13.96 0.02 14.47
CA TRP A 233 -15.38 -0.34 14.40
C TRP A 233 -16.25 0.42 15.41
N ASP A 234 -15.67 0.79 16.55
CA ASP A 234 -16.29 1.48 17.68
C ASP A 234 -16.54 2.97 17.41
N ASP A 235 -15.82 3.55 16.44
CA ASP A 235 -15.94 4.96 16.08
C ASP A 235 -17.07 5.23 15.09
N VAL A 236 -17.67 4.18 14.54
CA VAL A 236 -18.64 4.27 13.45
C VAL A 236 -19.90 3.45 13.64
N GLN A 237 -20.97 3.86 12.97
CA GLN A 237 -22.20 3.09 12.79
C GLN A 237 -22.12 2.32 11.47
N MET A 238 -21.68 1.06 11.53
CA MET A 238 -21.56 0.19 10.37
C MET A 238 -22.89 -0.52 10.03
N ASP A 239 -23.21 -0.63 8.74
CA ASP A 239 -24.28 -1.52 8.28
C ASP A 239 -23.81 -2.98 8.30
N THR A 240 -24.29 -3.70 9.31
CA THR A 240 -23.94 -5.11 9.54
C THR A 240 -24.72 -6.09 8.65
N GLY A 241 -25.72 -5.61 7.89
CA GLY A 241 -26.50 -6.43 6.96
C GLY A 241 -25.82 -6.69 5.62
N THR A 242 -24.73 -5.97 5.32
CA THR A 242 -24.05 -6.08 4.02
C THR A 242 -23.22 -7.37 3.90
N ARG A 243 -23.17 -7.93 2.69
CA ARG A 243 -22.27 -9.07 2.39
C ARG A 243 -20.80 -8.71 2.61
N ALA A 244 -20.41 -7.48 2.31
CA ALA A 244 -19.04 -7.01 2.48
C ALA A 244 -18.63 -7.01 3.97
N TYR A 245 -19.53 -6.54 4.86
CA TYR A 245 -19.34 -6.67 6.30
C TYR A 245 -19.22 -8.14 6.72
N ALA A 246 -20.13 -9.01 6.27
CA ALA A 246 -20.09 -10.43 6.62
C ALA A 246 -18.77 -11.11 6.21
N ILE A 247 -18.28 -10.86 4.99
CA ILE A 247 -16.98 -11.38 4.50
C ILE A 247 -15.83 -10.85 5.36
N ARG A 248 -15.83 -9.55 5.68
CA ARG A 248 -14.79 -8.97 6.54
C ARG A 248 -14.78 -9.63 7.92
N ARG A 249 -15.95 -9.83 8.54
CA ARG A 249 -16.05 -10.51 9.85
C ARG A 249 -15.59 -11.96 9.79
N GLU A 250 -15.80 -12.64 8.68
CA GLU A 250 -15.32 -14.00 8.46
C GLU A 250 -13.79 -14.04 8.34
N LEU A 251 -13.20 -13.14 7.53
CA LEU A 251 -11.75 -12.96 7.44
C LEU A 251 -11.13 -12.69 8.82
N GLU A 252 -11.75 -11.82 9.62
CA GLU A 252 -11.30 -11.51 10.98
C GLU A 252 -11.33 -12.71 11.94
N LYS A 253 -12.22 -13.69 11.73
CA LYS A 253 -12.29 -14.90 12.55
C LYS A 253 -11.20 -15.91 12.19
N GLN A 254 -10.89 -16.04 10.90
CA GLN A 254 -9.91 -17.01 10.39
C GLN A 254 -8.48 -16.75 10.88
N VAL A 255 -8.17 -15.52 11.29
CA VAL A 255 -6.82 -15.09 11.72
C VAL A 255 -6.75 -14.74 13.22
N ARG A 256 -7.85 -14.88 13.98
CA ARG A 256 -7.75 -14.81 15.45
C ARG A 256 -6.82 -15.94 15.91
N PRO A 257 -5.73 -15.64 16.64
CA PRO A 257 -4.90 -16.69 17.17
C PRO A 257 -5.78 -17.60 18.01
N ALA A 258 -5.64 -18.92 17.83
CA ALA A 258 -6.25 -19.89 18.73
C ALA A 258 -5.89 -19.42 20.14
N SER A 259 -6.90 -19.06 20.94
CA SER A 259 -6.71 -18.80 22.36
C SER A 259 -5.92 -19.98 22.91
N ASN A 260 -4.74 -19.72 23.47
CA ASN A 260 -3.88 -20.73 24.10
C ASN A 260 -4.75 -21.57 25.05
N GLY A 261 -5.24 -22.70 24.54
CA GLY A 261 -5.91 -23.71 25.32
C GLY A 261 -4.84 -24.29 26.22
N THR A 262 -4.99 -24.04 27.50
CA THR A 262 -4.19 -24.64 28.56
C THR A 262 -4.12 -26.14 28.31
N ILE A 263 -2.91 -26.65 28.05
CA ILE A 263 -2.64 -28.08 28.06
C ILE A 263 -2.79 -28.49 29.52
N GLY A 264 -3.92 -29.11 29.85
CA GLY A 264 -4.12 -29.88 31.07
C GLY A 264 -3.61 -31.30 30.90
#